data_AF-A0A7Y6A534-F1
#
_entry.id   AF-A0A7Y6A534-F1
#
_cell.length_a   1.000
_cell.length_b   1.000
_cell.length_c   1.000
_cell.angle_alpha   90.00
_cell.angle_beta   90.00
_cell.angle_gamma   90.00
#
_symmetry.space_group_name_H-M   'P 1'
#
loop_
_entity.id
_entity.type
_entity.pdbx_description
1 polymer ?
#
loop_
_entity_poly.entity_id
_entity_poly.type
_entity_poly.pdbx_seq_one_letter_code
_entity_poly.pdbx_strand_id
1 'polypeptide(L)'
;VRADIDALAPGSHFLLTHFCASSPDALELEGALLTSLGTGRFRTLEEITAYFDGLELLDPGVVYLPEWRPDEPVGATDTLTVGQRLMAGGLAVKH
;
A
#
# COMPACT_ATOMS: atom_id res chain seq x y z
N VAL A 1 -9.64 -0.14 9.98
CA VAL A 1 -8.18 -0.11 10.16
C VAL A 1 -7.78 0.09 11.62
N ARG A 2 -7.92 1.27 12.22
CA ARG A 2 -7.46 1.48 13.62
C ARG A 2 -8.13 0.54 14.62
N ALA A 3 -9.45 0.41 14.59
CA ALA A 3 -10.19 -0.50 15.46
C ALA A 3 -9.76 -1.97 15.30
N ASP A 4 -9.44 -2.39 14.06
CA ASP A 4 -8.96 -3.74 13.77
C ASP A 4 -7.57 -3.96 14.36
N ILE A 5 -6.68 -2.97 14.20
CA ILE A 5 -5.34 -2.95 14.81
C ILE A 5 -5.44 -2.99 16.34
N ASP A 6 -6.32 -2.19 16.93
CA ASP A 6 -6.47 -2.08 18.39
C ASP A 6 -6.90 -3.41 19.02
N ALA A 7 -7.66 -4.23 18.29
CA ALA A 7 -8.07 -5.57 18.72
C ALA A 7 -6.95 -6.63 18.65
N LEU A 8 -5.84 -6.37 17.94
CA LEU A 8 -4.71 -7.30 17.86
C LEU A 8 -3.92 -7.33 19.19
N ALA A 9 -3.43 -8.51 19.55
CA ALA A 9 -2.50 -8.66 20.68
C ALA A 9 -1.09 -8.16 20.31
N PRO A 10 -0.28 -7.73 21.29
CA PRO A 10 1.16 -7.55 21.13
C PRO A 10 1.85 -8.73 20.41
N GLY A 11 2.77 -8.43 19.49
CA GLY A 11 3.45 -9.38 18.61
C GLY A 11 2.68 -9.76 17.34
N SER A 12 1.44 -9.31 17.17
CA SER A 12 0.67 -9.56 15.95
C SER A 12 1.25 -8.81 14.76
N HIS A 13 1.07 -9.37 13.57
CA HIS A 13 1.48 -8.74 12.32
C HIS A 13 0.27 -8.09 11.63
N PHE A 14 0.49 -6.92 11.04
CA PHE A 14 -0.48 -6.20 10.24
C PHE A 14 0.07 -5.98 8.83
N LEU A 15 -0.57 -6.60 7.84
CA LEU A 15 -0.29 -6.44 6.42
C LEU A 15 -1.42 -5.63 5.78
N LEU A 16 -1.06 -4.59 5.04
CA LEU A 16 -2.01 -3.82 4.23
C LEU A 16 -1.46 -3.67 2.82
N THR A 17 -2.30 -3.94 1.83
CA THR A 17 -2.11 -3.48 0.45
C THR A 17 -3.25 -2.55 0.07
N HIS A 18 -2.96 -1.56 -0.76
CA HIS A 18 -3.93 -0.52 -1.09
C HIS A 18 -3.66 0.08 -2.46
N PHE A 19 -4.70 0.45 -3.18
CA PHE A 19 -4.56 1.19 -4.44
C PHE A 19 -3.90 2.55 -4.22
N CYS A 20 -2.88 2.85 -5.01
CA CYS A 20 -2.08 4.05 -4.86
C CYS A 20 -2.43 5.07 -5.94
N ALA A 21 -2.65 6.32 -5.53
CA ALA A 21 -2.72 7.49 -6.40
C ALA A 21 -1.30 7.88 -6.87
N SER A 22 -0.62 6.96 -7.57
CA SER A 22 0.81 7.07 -7.91
C SER A 22 1.13 8.07 -9.01
N SER A 23 0.14 8.43 -9.83
CA SER A 23 0.29 9.31 -10.98
C SER A 23 -1.09 9.83 -11.44
N PRO A 24 -1.14 10.87 -12.30
CA PRO A 24 -2.39 11.29 -12.94
C PRO A 24 -3.12 10.13 -13.64
N ASP A 25 -2.40 9.28 -14.38
CA ASP A 25 -2.97 8.10 -15.04
C ASP A 25 -3.62 7.11 -14.05
N ALA A 26 -3.07 6.97 -12.83
CA ALA A 26 -3.67 6.13 -11.80
C ALA A 26 -5.00 6.70 -11.28
N LEU A 27 -5.14 8.03 -11.24
CA LEU A 27 -6.40 8.70 -10.89
C LEU A 27 -7.45 8.56 -11.99
N GLU A 28 -7.05 8.52 -13.25
CA GLU A 28 -7.98 8.20 -14.35
C GLU A 28 -8.50 6.75 -14.23
N LEU A 29 -7.60 5.81 -13.90
CA LEU A 29 -7.95 4.40 -13.64
C LEU A 29 -8.87 4.23 -12.43
N GLU A 30 -8.74 5.06 -11.40
CA GLU A 30 -9.61 5.05 -10.23
C GLU A 30 -11.08 5.15 -10.64
N GLY A 31 -11.45 6.09 -11.52
CA GLY A 31 -12.85 6.26 -11.95
C GLY A 31 -13.45 5.00 -12.60
N ALA A 32 -12.66 4.32 -13.45
CA ALA A 32 -13.08 3.07 -14.09
C ALA A 32 -13.21 1.91 -13.09
N LEU A 33 -12.25 1.81 -12.15
CA LEU A 33 -12.26 0.77 -11.11
C LEU A 33 -13.40 0.98 -10.12
N LEU A 34 -13.68 2.21 -9.70
CA LEU A 34 -14.78 2.53 -8.79
C LEU A 34 -16.15 2.20 -9.40
N THR A 35 -16.30 2.42 -10.71
CA THR A 35 -17.52 2.01 -11.43
C THR A 35 -17.75 0.50 -11.34
N SER A 36 -16.67 -0.29 -11.33
CA SER A 36 -16.74 -1.76 -11.27
C SER A 36 -16.83 -2.30 -9.85
N LEU A 37 -16.13 -1.67 -8.89
CA LEU A 37 -16.05 -2.10 -7.49
C LEU A 37 -17.19 -1.55 -6.62
N GLY A 38 -17.92 -0.53 -7.10
CA GLY A 38 -19.01 0.13 -6.41
C GLY A 38 -18.58 1.14 -5.34
N THR A 39 -17.40 0.97 -4.73
CA THR A 39 -16.82 1.90 -3.77
C THR A 39 -15.30 1.72 -3.68
N GLY A 40 -14.61 2.75 -3.18
CA GLY A 40 -13.17 2.78 -3.01
C GLY A 40 -12.63 4.20 -3.05
N ARG A 41 -11.34 4.33 -2.75
CA ARG A 41 -10.56 5.56 -2.96
C ARG A 41 -9.11 5.18 -3.12
N PHE A 42 -8.41 5.74 -4.09
CA PHE A 42 -6.97 5.64 -4.22
C PHE A 42 -6.30 6.59 -3.24
N ARG A 43 -5.19 6.19 -2.64
CA ARG A 43 -4.49 6.96 -1.62
C ARG A 43 -3.07 7.26 -2.02
N THR A 44 -2.52 8.38 -1.57
CA THR A 44 -1.08 8.63 -1.75
C THR A 44 -0.27 7.62 -0.93
N LEU A 45 1.01 7.44 -1.28
CA LEU A 45 1.91 6.61 -0.45
C LEU A 45 1.96 7.10 1.01
N GLU A 46 1.91 8.41 1.23
CA GLU A 46 1.89 9.01 2.56
C GLU A 46 0.60 8.66 3.34
N GLU A 47 -0.57 8.79 2.70
CA GLU A 47 -1.85 8.39 3.31
C GLU A 47 -1.90 6.88 3.62
N ILE A 48 -1.29 6.05 2.76
CA ILE A 48 -1.19 4.60 3.00
C ILE A 48 -0.26 4.32 4.18
N THR A 49 0.87 5.03 4.25
CA THR A 49 1.86 4.89 5.34
C THR A 49 1.26 5.26 6.69
N ALA A 50 0.41 6.28 6.74
CA ALA A 50 -0.27 6.70 7.98
C ALA A 50 -1.18 5.62 8.60
N TYR A 51 -1.60 4.59 7.84
CA TYR A 51 -2.32 3.44 8.43
C TYR A 51 -1.48 2.61 9.39
N PHE A 52 -0.16 2.73 9.30
CA PHE A 52 0.79 2.03 10.16
C PHE A 52 1.22 2.86 11.37
N ASP A 53 0.71 4.10 11.55
CA ASP A 53 1.06 4.95 12.69
C ASP A 53 0.84 4.20 14.02
N GLY A 54 1.83 4.22 14.91
CA GLY A 54 1.78 3.50 16.18
C GLY A 54 2.12 2.01 16.11
N LEU A 55 2.49 1.49 14.93
CA LEU A 55 3.07 0.16 14.74
C LEU A 55 4.56 0.26 14.40
N GLU A 56 5.29 -0.84 14.58
CA GLU A 56 6.65 -0.99 14.08
C GLU A 56 6.60 -1.44 12.61
N LEU A 57 6.79 -0.50 11.69
CA LEU A 57 6.83 -0.80 10.27
C LEU A 57 8.15 -1.51 9.91
N LEU A 58 8.05 -2.70 9.31
CA LEU A 58 9.21 -3.51 8.93
C LEU A 58 9.75 -3.13 7.55
N ASP A 59 11.05 -3.31 7.35
CA ASP A 59 11.71 -3.09 6.05
C ASP A 59 11.06 -3.93 4.92
N PRO A 60 10.86 -3.35 3.72
CA PRO A 60 11.34 -2.03 3.26
C PRO A 60 10.39 -0.85 3.56
N GLY A 61 9.42 -1.03 4.45
CA GLY A 61 8.37 -0.04 4.70
C GLY A 61 7.18 -0.17 3.76
N VAL A 62 6.56 0.96 3.41
CA VAL A 62 5.49 1.01 2.41
C VAL A 62 6.09 1.37 1.06
N VAL A 63 6.04 0.42 0.13
CA VAL A 63 6.56 0.55 -1.24
C VAL A 63 5.54 0.04 -2.25
N TYR A 64 5.77 0.25 -3.55
CA TYR A 64 4.95 -0.41 -4.57
C TYR A 64 5.18 -1.92 -4.53
N LEU A 65 4.13 -2.72 -4.77
CA LEU A 65 4.19 -4.17 -4.55
C LEU A 65 5.34 -4.88 -5.29
N PRO A 66 5.72 -4.52 -6.54
CA PRO A 66 6.87 -5.13 -7.20
C PRO A 66 8.21 -4.90 -6.49
N GLU A 67 8.32 -3.85 -5.68
CA GLU A 67 9.54 -3.51 -4.93
C GLU A 67 9.58 -4.20 -3.56
N TRP A 68 8.49 -4.85 -3.14
CA TRP A 68 8.36 -5.44 -1.82
C TRP A 68 9.03 -6.81 -1.75
N ARG A 69 10.31 -6.83 -1.35
CA ARG A 69 11.15 -8.04 -1.19
C ARG A 69 11.11 -8.96 -2.43
N PRO A 70 11.44 -8.47 -3.63
CA PRO A 70 11.36 -9.27 -4.84
C PRO A 70 12.46 -10.34 -4.88
N ASP A 71 12.16 -11.48 -5.49
CA ASP A 71 13.13 -12.59 -5.67
C ASP A 71 14.25 -12.21 -6.66
N GLU A 72 13.97 -11.30 -7.59
CA GLU A 72 14.90 -10.77 -8.58
C GLU A 72 14.87 -9.22 -8.58
N PRO A 73 15.96 -8.54 -8.98
CA PRO A 73 15.96 -7.09 -9.08
C PRO A 73 14.84 -6.58 -10.00
N VAL A 74 14.04 -5.65 -9.51
CA VAL A 74 13.06 -4.91 -10.31
C VAL A 74 13.65 -3.57 -10.76
N GLY A 75 13.03 -2.97 -11.79
CA GLY A 75 13.37 -1.61 -12.20
C GLY A 75 13.18 -0.61 -11.05
N ALA A 76 13.93 0.49 -11.08
CA ALA A 76 13.73 1.59 -10.14
C ALA A 76 12.30 2.14 -10.22
N THR A 77 11.82 2.76 -9.14
CA THR A 77 10.44 3.23 -9.00
C THR A 77 9.93 4.06 -10.19
N ASP A 78 10.77 4.92 -10.76
CA ASP A 78 10.46 5.79 -11.92
C ASP A 78 10.29 5.00 -13.23
N THR A 79 10.97 3.86 -13.35
CA THR A 79 10.88 2.95 -14.51
C THR A 79 9.70 1.98 -14.44
N LEU A 80 9.04 1.85 -13.29
CA LEU A 80 7.85 1.01 -13.15
C LEU A 80 6.71 1.54 -14.02
N THR A 81 5.96 0.62 -14.62
CA THR A 81 4.73 0.96 -15.35
C THR A 81 3.66 1.52 -14.41
N VAL A 82 2.65 2.20 -14.96
CA VAL A 82 1.48 2.67 -14.19
C VAL A 82 0.82 1.51 -13.43
N GLY A 83 0.65 0.35 -14.08
CA GLY A 83 0.08 -0.85 -13.45
C GLY A 83 0.93 -1.37 -12.28
N GLN A 84 2.25 -1.34 -12.41
CA GLN A 84 3.17 -1.75 -11.35
C GLN A 84 3.17 -0.80 -10.15
N ARG A 85 2.83 0.49 -10.34
CA ARG A 85 2.67 1.48 -9.27
C ARG A 85 1.23 1.59 -8.75
N LEU A 86 0.30 0.80 -9.27
CA LEU A 86 -1.13 0.92 -8.94
C LEU A 86 -1.45 0.48 -7.51
N MET A 87 -0.58 -0.33 -6.89
CA MET A 87 -0.75 -0.78 -5.51
C MET A 87 0.54 -0.63 -4.73
N ALA A 88 0.39 -0.21 -3.48
CA ALA A 88 1.46 -0.18 -2.49
C ALA A 88 1.06 -1.01 -1.27
N GLY A 89 2.04 -1.43 -0.49
CA GLY A 89 1.80 -2.20 0.72
C GLY A 89 2.98 -2.18 1.67
N GLY A 90 2.69 -2.57 2.91
CA GLY A 90 3.66 -2.66 3.99
C GLY A 90 3.25 -3.69 5.04
N LEU A 91 4.22 -4.10 5.83
CA LEU A 91 4.06 -5.06 6.92
C LEU A 91 4.58 -4.43 8.21
N ALA A 92 3.79 -4.49 9.27
CA ALA A 92 4.18 -3.97 10.58
C ALA A 92 3.88 -4.97 11.69
N VAL A 93 4.54 -4.78 12.83
CA VAL A 93 4.30 -5.52 14.07
C VAL A 93 3.63 -4.59 15.07
N LYS A 94 2.61 -5.12 15.76
CA LYS A 94 2.00 -4.44 16.91
C LYS A 94 2.77 -4.75 18.17
N HIS A 95 3.17 -3.73 18.92
CA HIS A 95 3.75 -3.88 20.25
C HIS A 95 2.71 -4.08 21.35
#